data_AF-A0A480AWM9-F1
#
_entry.id   AF-A0A480AWM9-F1
#
_cell.length_a   1.000
_cell.length_b   1.000
_cell.length_c   1.000
_cell.angle_alpha   90.00
_cell.angle_beta   90.00
_cell.angle_gamma   90.00
#
_symmetry.space_group_name_H-M   'P 1'
#
loop_
_entity.id
_entity.type
_entity.pdbx_description
1 polymer ?
#
loop_
_entity_poly.entity_id
_entity_poly.type
_entity_poly.pdbx_seq_one_letter_code
_entity_poly.pdbx_strand_id
1 'polypeptide(L)' 'MLVTHEAPSWHDHGFAALDSLAVRMGVRWLVHGHHHTDIDYQAGYQRLRKPTGCGINAYGVDQGSFIALPR' A
#
# COMPACT_ATOMS: atom_id res chain seq x y z
N MET A 1 -11.08 -3.82 0.52
CA MET A 1 -9.91 -3.50 -0.31
C MET A 1 -10.00 -2.03 -0.66
N LEU A 2 -8.88 -1.31 -0.64
CA LEU A 2 -8.76 0.09 -1.03
C LEU A 2 -7.81 0.17 -2.23
N VAL A 3 -8.24 0.80 -3.31
CA VAL A 3 -7.42 1.06 -4.50
C VAL A 3 -7.34 2.56 -4.72
N THR A 4 -6.14 3.08 -4.84
CA THR A 4 -5.88 4.51 -5.03
C THR A 4 -4.83 4.72 -6.11
N HIS A 5 -4.75 5.93 -6.67
CA HIS A 5 -3.60 6.27 -7.51
C HIS A 5 -2.35 6.48 -6.63
N GLU A 6 -2.51 7.25 -5.55
CA GLU A 6 -1.44 7.64 -4.63
C GLU A 6 -1.12 6.59 -3.56
N ALA A 7 0.13 6.60 -3.08
CA ALA A 7 0.63 5.69 -2.06
C ALA A 7 0.21 6.08 -0.62
N PRO A 8 0.04 5.10 0.29
CA PRO A 8 -0.12 5.38 1.72
C PRO A 8 1.16 5.99 2.29
N SER A 9 1.12 6.52 3.51
CA SER A 9 2.29 7.14 4.17
C SER A 9 3.49 6.21 4.35
N TRP A 10 3.31 4.94 3.98
CA TRP A 10 4.35 3.96 4.00
C TRP A 10 5.34 4.24 2.90
N HIS A 11 4.99 4.90 1.78
CA HIS A 11 5.94 5.42 0.80
C HIS A 11 6.51 6.78 1.22
N ASP A 12 7.75 7.10 0.82
CA ASP A 12 8.42 8.38 1.15
C ASP A 12 7.61 9.61 0.71
N HIS A 13 6.80 9.47 -0.33
CA HIS A 13 5.92 10.51 -0.88
C HIS A 13 4.43 10.23 -0.70
N GLY A 14 4.07 9.32 0.20
CA GLY A 14 2.69 8.90 0.39
C GLY A 14 1.94 9.69 1.46
N PHE A 15 0.64 9.37 1.62
CA PHE A 15 -0.30 10.17 2.39
C PHE A 15 -0.88 9.44 3.60
N ALA A 16 -0.72 10.01 4.80
CA ALA A 16 -1.28 9.46 6.05
C ALA A 16 -2.82 9.45 6.10
N ALA A 17 -3.47 10.25 5.24
CA ALA A 17 -4.91 10.21 5.05
C ALA A 17 -5.37 8.84 4.53
N LEU A 18 -4.59 8.19 3.67
CA LEU A 18 -4.92 6.86 3.13
C LEU A 18 -4.78 5.77 4.19
N ASP A 19 -3.77 5.85 5.04
CA ASP A 19 -3.62 4.97 6.21
C ASP A 19 -4.85 5.07 7.11
N SER A 20 -5.23 6.30 7.45
CA SER A 20 -6.38 6.60 8.30
C SER A 20 -7.69 6.09 7.70
N LEU A 21 -7.86 6.27 6.39
CA LEU A 21 -9.02 5.76 5.66
C LEU A 21 -9.05 4.23 5.68
N ALA A 22 -7.93 3.58 5.37
CA ALA A 22 -7.83 2.13 5.32
C ALA A 22 -8.11 1.48 6.69
N VAL A 23 -7.60 2.08 7.78
CA VAL A 23 -7.90 1.64 9.15
C VAL A 23 -9.39 1.80 9.47
N ARG A 24 -9.97 2.98 9.21
CA ARG A 24 -11.39 3.25 9.49
C ARG A 24 -12.34 2.35 8.71
N MET A 25 -11.95 1.98 7.49
CA MET A 25 -12.73 1.08 6.63
C MET A 25 -12.46 -0.41 6.92
N GLY A 26 -11.57 -0.76 7.85
CA GLY A 26 -11.22 -2.16 8.14
C GLY A 26 -10.61 -2.88 6.93
N VAL A 27 -9.85 -2.17 6.10
CA VAL A 27 -9.31 -2.70 4.84
C VAL A 27 -8.17 -3.68 5.11
N ARG A 28 -8.24 -4.87 4.50
CA ARG A 28 -7.12 -5.84 4.52
C ARG A 28 -6.06 -5.59 3.44
N TRP A 29 -6.46 -5.01 2.31
CA TRP A 29 -5.63 -4.84 1.11
C TRP A 29 -5.67 -3.40 0.61
N LEU A 30 -4.52 -2.73 0.54
CA LEU A 30 -4.35 -1.38 -0.02
C LEU A 30 -3.45 -1.49 -1.26
N VAL A 31 -3.93 -1.00 -2.40
CA VAL A 31 -3.18 -1.04 -3.66
C VAL A 31 -3.07 0.37 -4.23
N HIS A 32 -1.87 0.76 -4.65
CA HIS A 32 -1.63 2.06 -5.29
C HIS A 32 -0.80 1.95 -6.57
N GLY A 33 -0.75 3.04 -7.34
CA GLY A 33 0.11 3.21 -8.51
C GLY A 33 1.10 4.36 -8.32
N HIS A 34 1.14 5.28 -9.29
CA HIS A 34 1.89 6.55 -9.28
C HIS A 34 3.42 6.45 -9.33
N HIS A 35 4.03 5.46 -8.66
CA HIS A 35 5.48 5.33 -8.57
C HIS A 35 6.12 4.50 -9.69
N HIS A 36 5.31 4.01 -10.63
CA HIS A 36 5.75 3.26 -11.83
C HIS A 36 6.74 2.14 -11.47
N THR A 37 6.44 1.42 -10.39
CA THR A 37 7.29 0.37 -9.82
C THR A 37 6.40 -0.55 -9.00
N ASP A 38 6.62 -1.86 -9.11
CA ASP A 38 5.98 -2.83 -8.23
C ASP A 38 6.63 -2.77 -6.85
N ILE A 39 5.80 -2.56 -5.82
CA ILE A 39 6.26 -2.38 -4.44
C ILE A 39 5.52 -3.36 -3.54
N ASP A 40 6.26 -4.28 -2.91
CA ASP A 40 5.74 -5.08 -1.79
C ASP A 40 6.23 -4.49 -0.46
N TYR A 41 5.31 -3.82 0.25
CA TYR A 41 5.60 -3.22 1.55
C TYR A 41 5.77 -4.27 2.66
N GLN A 42 5.40 -5.53 2.43
CA GLN A 42 5.60 -6.64 3.37
C GLN A 42 6.98 -7.27 3.26
N ALA A 43 7.55 -7.32 2.06
CA ALA A 43 8.85 -7.93 1.78
C ALA A 43 10.06 -7.09 2.23
N GLY A 44 9.82 -5.96 2.90
CA GLY A 44 10.87 -5.06 3.35
C GLY A 44 11.31 -4.12 2.23
N TYR A 45 10.44 -3.18 1.85
CA TYR A 45 10.88 -2.04 1.06
C TYR A 45 11.77 -1.14 1.93
N GLN A 46 13.03 -1.01 1.52
CA GLN A 46 14.20 -0.65 2.35
C GLN A 46 14.19 0.75 3.00
N ARG A 47 13.11 1.53 2.84
CA ARG A 47 13.00 2.91 3.35
C ARG A 47 11.73 3.23 4.14
N LEU A 48 10.86 2.26 4.39
CA LEU A 48 9.44 2.56 4.63
C LEU A 48 8.91 2.13 5.99
N ARG A 49 8.00 2.96 6.52
CA ARG A 49 7.41 2.88 7.86
C ARG A 49 6.08 2.14 7.80
N LYS A 50 6.09 0.81 7.72
CA LYS A 50 4.86 0.05 8.02
C LYS A 50 4.50 0.29 9.50
N PRO A 51 3.30 0.81 9.83
CA PRO A 51 2.84 0.85 11.20
C PRO A 51 2.75 -0.58 11.72
N THR A 52 3.50 -0.90 12.77
CA THR A 52 3.46 -2.22 13.40
C THR A 52 2.04 -2.52 13.90
N GLY A 53 1.57 -3.74 13.68
CA GLY A 53 0.24 -4.19 14.16
C GLY A 53 -0.96 -3.78 13.31
N CYS A 54 -0.78 -2.96 12.26
CA CYS A 54 -1.85 -2.69 11.30
C CYS A 54 -1.96 -3.91 10.35
N GLY A 55 -3.04 -4.69 10.48
CA GLY A 55 -3.31 -5.90 9.68
C GLY A 55 -3.61 -5.64 8.20
N ILE A 56 -3.10 -4.54 7.65
CA ILE A 56 -3.25 -4.09 6.29
C ILE A 56 -2.00 -4.53 5.51
N ASN A 57 -2.22 -5.07 4.33
CA ASN A 57 -1.17 -5.36 3.35
C ASN A 57 -1.26 -4.30 2.25
N ALA A 58 -0.18 -3.54 2.06
CA ALA A 58 -0.10 -2.51 1.03
C ALA A 58 0.81 -2.94 -0.11
N TYR A 59 0.47 -2.52 -1.33
CA TYR A 59 1.23 -2.78 -2.54
C TYR A 59 1.19 -1.62 -3.53
N GLY A 60 2.30 -1.41 -4.23
CA GLY A 60 2.40 -0.56 -5.43
C GLY A 60 2.40 -1.43 -6.68
N VAL A 61 1.73 -0.99 -7.74
CA VAL A 61 1.64 -1.72 -9.03
C VAL A 61 2.04 -0.80 -10.17
N ASP A 62 2.96 -1.27 -11.02
CA ASP A 62 3.36 -0.57 -12.24
C ASP A 62 2.34 -0.75 -13.39
N GLN A 63 2.44 0.10 -14.41
CA GLN A 63 1.59 0.00 -15.58
C GLN A 63 1.77 -1.34 -16.30
N GLY A 64 0.68 -2.09 -16.44
CA GLY A 64 0.69 -3.41 -17.08
C GLY A 64 1.10 -4.55 -16.16
N SER A 65 1.56 -4.25 -14.95
CA SER A 65 1.74 -5.25 -13.88
C SER A 65 0.40 -5.60 -13.22
N PHE A 66 0.40 -6.71 -12.49
CA PHE A 66 -0.73 -7.14 -11.69
C PHE A 66 -0.26 -7.75 -10.38
N ILE A 67 -1.13 -7.71 -9.37
CA ILE A 67 -0.91 -8.38 -8.09
C ILE A 67 -1.93 -9.50 -7.91
N ALA A 68 -1.42 -10.68 -7.58
CA ALA A 68 -2.22 -11.78 -7.11
C ALA A 68 -2.45 -11.62 -5.60
N LEU A 69 -3.67 -11.25 -5.21
CA LEU A 69 -4.03 -11.20 -3.81
C LEU A 69 -4.23 -12.63 -3.27
N PRO A 70 -3.61 -13.01 -2.14
CA PRO A 70 -3.88 -14.29 -1.52
C PRO A 70 -5.33 -14.31 -0.98
N ARG A 71 -5.93 -15.50 -0.98
CA ARG A 71 -7.31 -15.75 -0.53
C ARG A 71 -7.46 -15.62 0.98
#